data_AF-A0A523U452-F1
#
_entry.id   AF-A0A523U452-F1
#
_cell.length_a   1.000
_cell.length_b   1.000
_cell.length_c   1.000
_cell.angle_alpha   90.00
_cell.angle_beta   90.00
_cell.angle_gamma   90.00
#
_symmetry.space_group_name_H-M   'P 1'
#
loop_
_entity.id
_entity.type
_entity.pdbx_description
1 polymer ?
#
loop_
_entity_poly.entity_id
_entity_poly.type
_entity_poly.pdbx_seq_one_letter_code
_entity_poly.pdbx_strand_id
1 'polypeptide(L)' 'MALVAILITACGTPETGLEAGDRAPDFSLQAADGDTVSLSDFSGEKPVLLYFHMALG' A
#
# COMPACT_ATOMS: atom_id res chain seq x y z
N MET A 1 16.01 -39.62 10.69
CA MET A 1 15.31 -39.21 9.45
C MET A 1 13.92 -38.72 9.80
N ALA A 2 13.79 -37.44 10.16
CA ALA A 2 12.51 -36.72 10.14
C ALA A 2 12.82 -35.22 9.92
N LEU A 3 13.76 -34.95 9.02
CA LEU A 3 14.18 -33.62 8.58
C LEU A 3 13.32 -33.24 7.35
N VAL A 4 12.00 -33.32 7.45
CA VAL A 4 11.08 -32.91 6.36
C VAL A 4 9.73 -32.51 6.97
N ALA A 5 9.67 -31.37 7.68
CA ALA A 5 8.37 -30.79 8.07
C ALA A 5 8.39 -29.27 8.38
N ILE A 6 9.44 -28.52 8.03
CA ILE A 6 9.54 -27.07 8.34
C ILE A 6 9.16 -26.19 7.11
N LEU A 7 8.46 -26.74 6.12
CA LEU A 7 8.11 -26.01 4.88
C LEU A 7 6.66 -25.49 4.82
N ILE A 8 5.87 -25.56 5.91
CA ILE A 8 4.41 -25.28 5.83
C ILE A 8 3.98 -23.98 6.54
N THR A 9 4.89 -23.14 7.03
CA THR A 9 4.52 -21.87 7.70
C THR A 9 4.78 -20.64 6.82
N ALA A 10 4.38 -20.71 5.55
CA ALA A 10 4.28 -19.55 4.67
C ALA A 10 2.81 -19.20 4.35
N CYS A 11 1.88 -19.57 5.24
CA CYS A 11 0.49 -19.16 5.09
C CYS A 11 0.39 -17.70 5.59
N GLY A 12 -0.06 -16.84 4.68
CA GLY A 12 0.04 -15.38 4.74
C GLY A 12 -0.31 -14.76 6.09
N THR A 13 0.44 -13.71 6.42
CA THR A 13 0.07 -12.73 7.42
C THR A 13 -1.37 -12.31 7.16
N PRO A 14 -2.28 -12.31 8.15
CA PRO A 14 -3.59 -11.73 7.97
C PRO A 14 -3.36 -10.25 7.65
N GLU A 15 -3.64 -9.86 6.40
CA GLU A 15 -3.70 -8.46 5.99
C GLU A 15 -4.89 -7.86 6.74
N THR A 16 -4.65 -7.34 7.95
CA THR A 16 -5.62 -6.50 8.65
C THR A 16 -5.90 -5.32 7.74
N GLY A 17 -7.09 -5.31 7.13
CA GLY A 17 -7.52 -4.24 6.26
C GLY A 17 -7.47 -2.91 7.01
N LEU A 18 -7.16 -1.84 6.27
CA LEU A 18 -7.13 -0.49 6.83
C LEU A 18 -8.51 -0.09 7.33
N GLU A 19 -8.59 0.48 8.52
CA GLU A 19 -9.80 1.04 9.10
C GLU A 19 -9.79 2.58 9.04
N ALA A 20 -10.97 3.19 9.14
CA ALA A 20 -11.05 4.64 9.17
C ALA A 20 -10.41 5.19 10.46
N GLY A 21 -9.47 6.12 10.30
CA GLY A 21 -8.70 6.69 11.41
C GLY A 21 -7.27 6.13 11.51
N ASP A 22 -6.98 5.01 10.84
CA ASP A 22 -5.62 4.54 10.67
C ASP A 22 -4.79 5.55 9.88
N ARG A 23 -3.49 5.57 10.15
CA ARG A 23 -2.55 6.33 9.33
C ARG A 23 -2.56 5.72 7.91
N ALA A 24 -2.81 6.56 6.92
CA ALA A 24 -2.72 6.16 5.51
C ALA A 24 -1.30 5.60 5.22
N PRO A 25 -1.18 4.45 4.53
CA PRO A 25 0.10 3.91 4.12
C PRO A 25 0.86 4.87 3.21
N ASP A 26 2.18 4.87 3.32
CA ASP A 26 3.03 5.61 2.39
C ASP A 26 2.91 5.03 0.97
N PHE A 27 2.90 5.91 -0.04
CA PHE A 27 2.91 5.55 -1.44
C PHE A 27 3.73 6.57 -2.25
N SER A 28 4.20 6.12 -3.41
CA SER A 28 4.80 6.95 -4.47
C SER A 28 4.26 6.50 -5.82
N LEU A 29 3.76 7.44 -6.62
CA LEU A 29 3.13 7.16 -7.91
C LEU A 29 3.68 8.11 -8.98
N GLN A 30 3.66 7.63 -10.23
CA GLN A 30 3.89 8.48 -11.40
C GLN A 30 2.67 9.40 -11.60
N ALA A 31 2.92 10.69 -11.68
CA ALA A 31 1.93 11.69 -12.06
C ALA A 31 1.82 11.78 -13.60
N ALA A 32 0.80 12.51 -14.08
CA ALA A 32 0.53 12.61 -15.52
C ALA A 32 1.60 13.38 -16.30
N ASP A 33 2.38 14.22 -15.61
CA ASP A 33 3.53 14.96 -16.14
C ASP A 33 4.82 14.12 -16.14
N GLY A 34 4.80 12.90 -15.57
CA GLY A 34 5.95 12.01 -15.46
C GLY A 34 6.82 12.24 -14.24
N ASP A 35 6.44 13.16 -13.35
CA ASP A 35 7.10 13.30 -12.05
C ASP A 35 6.61 12.23 -11.08
N THR A 36 7.44 11.91 -10.08
CA THR A 36 7.04 11.01 -8.99
C THR A 36 6.51 11.83 -7.83
N VAL A 37 5.30 11.50 -7.39
CA VAL A 37 4.62 12.15 -6.27
C VAL A 37 4.44 11.15 -5.13
N SER A 38 4.75 11.57 -3.91
CA SER A 38 4.63 10.75 -2.70
C SER A 38 3.64 11.34 -1.70
N LEU A 39 3.03 10.50 -0.86
CA LEU A 39 2.13 10.97 0.20
C LEU A 39 2.80 11.97 1.16
N SER A 40 4.10 11.76 1.43
CA SER A 40 4.91 12.64 2.29
C SER A 40 4.99 14.07 1.79
N ASP A 41 4.86 14.30 0.48
CA ASP A 41 5.01 15.61 -0.14
C ASP A 41 3.87 16.56 0.24
N PHE A 42 2.76 16.03 0.76
CA PHE A 42 1.57 16.80 1.18
C PHE A 42 1.37 16.84 2.71
N SER A 43 2.35 16.35 3.47
CA SER A 43 2.21 16.18 4.92
C SER A 43 2.03 17.53 5.63
N GLY A 44 0.95 17.65 6.42
CA GLY A 44 0.69 18.85 7.24
C GLY A 44 0.16 20.07 6.50
N GLU A 45 -0.05 19.98 5.18
CA GLU A 45 -0.51 21.11 4.38
C GLU A 45 -2.02 21.10 4.15
N LYS A 46 -2.58 19.96 3.72
CA LYS A 46 -3.99 19.84 3.34
C LYS A 46 -4.45 18.37 3.29
N PRO A 47 -5.76 18.09 3.44
CA PRO A 47 -6.30 16.75 3.20
C PRO A 47 -6.01 16.27 1.78
N VAL A 48 -5.67 14.99 1.62
CA VAL A 48 -5.36 14.36 0.33
C VAL A 48 -6.46 13.35 -0.02
N LEU A 49 -6.98 13.44 -1.26
CA LEU A 49 -7.90 12.45 -1.83
C LEU A 49 -7.15 11.58 -2.83
N LEU A 50 -6.96 10.31 -2.50
CA LEU A 50 -6.45 9.30 -3.43
C LEU A 50 -7.63 8.54 -4.05
N TYR A 51 -7.74 8.58 -5.37
CA TYR A 51 -8.81 7.91 -6.12
C TYR A 51 -8.21 7.01 -7.20
N PHE A 52 -8.49 5.71 -7.12
CA PHE A 52 -8.12 4.75 -8.15
C PHE A 52 -9.24 4.68 -9.19
N HIS A 53 -9.00 5.25 -10.36
CA HIS A 53 -9.90 5.08 -11.48
C HIS A 53 -9.53 3.79 -12.22
N MET A 54 -10.53 2.93 -12.47
CA MET A 54 -10.37 1.73 -13.27
C MET A 54 -10.61 2.10 -14.73
N ALA A 55 -9.57 2.54 -15.46
CA ALA A 55 -9.60 2.46 -16.91
C ALA A 55 -9.36 1.00 -17.29
N LEU A 56 -10.38 0.35 -17.86
CA LEU A 56 -10.09 -0.75 -18.78
C LEU A 56 -9.37 -0.08 -19.97
N GLY A 57 -8.12 -0.49 -20.21
CA GLY A 57 -7.26 0.11 -21.24
C GLY A 57 -7.90 0.18 -22.62
#